data_AF-A0A7K1BHJ5-F1
#
_entry.id   AF-A0A7K1BHJ5-F1
#
_cell.length_a   1.000
_cell.length_b   1.000
_cell.length_c   1.000
_cell.angle_alpha   90.00
_cell.angle_beta   90.00
_cell.angle_gamma   90.00
#
_symmetry.space_group_name_H-M   'P 1'
#
loop_
_entity.id
_entity.type
_entity.pdbx_description
1 polymer ?
#
loop_
_entity_poly.entity_id
_entity_poly.type
_entity_poly.pdbx_seq_one_letter_code
_entity_poly.pdbx_strand_id
1 'polypeptide(L)'
;MRTYLPLSHKQLESFLEAKTLDADILYAQTALFQEENHDCDEEEMEYLLSALAGEKALDLCLTQSAPGIVLALDITPEQIGEAFADHITLTSAILWQQVQCALLAYRGEEELAWFAQEEIQQHLNEWK
;
A
#
# COMPACT_ATOMS: atom_id res chain seq x y z
N MET A 1 -0.47 -0.59 -13.02
CA MET A 1 -0.76 -1.81 -12.25
C MET A 1 -1.02 -1.41 -10.82
N ARG A 2 -2.15 -1.83 -10.26
CA ARG A 2 -2.46 -1.51 -8.86
C ARG A 2 -1.59 -2.33 -7.91
N THR A 3 -1.02 -1.65 -6.94
CA THR A 3 -0.11 -2.22 -5.95
C THR A 3 -0.34 -1.60 -4.58
N TYR A 4 0.19 -2.25 -3.53
CA TYR A 4 -0.01 -1.83 -2.15
C TYR A 4 1.32 -1.69 -1.41
N LEU A 5 1.55 -0.51 -0.84
CA LEU A 5 2.74 -0.17 -0.08
C LEU A 5 2.38 0.05 1.40
N PRO A 6 2.77 -0.85 2.32
CA PRO A 6 2.78 -0.53 3.73
C PRO A 6 3.89 0.47 4.04
N LEU A 7 3.60 1.48 4.83
CA LEU A 7 4.58 2.48 5.25
C LEU A 7 4.27 3.05 6.64
N SER A 8 5.30 3.55 7.30
CA SER A 8 5.12 4.28 8.56
C SER A 8 4.55 5.67 8.33
N HIS A 9 3.93 6.24 9.38
CA HIS A 9 3.48 7.63 9.40
C HIS A 9 4.57 8.61 8.93
N LYS A 10 5.80 8.43 9.43
CA LYS A 10 6.95 9.29 9.08
C LYS A 10 7.33 9.20 7.60
N GLN A 11 7.27 7.99 7.01
CA GLN A 11 7.51 7.82 5.58
C GLN A 11 6.42 8.51 4.76
N LEU A 12 5.15 8.41 5.16
CA LEU A 12 4.06 9.09 4.48
C LEU A 12 4.23 10.61 4.54
N GLU A 13 4.56 11.17 5.72
CA GLU A 13 4.84 12.60 5.89
C GLU A 13 5.98 13.06 4.96
N SER A 14 7.09 12.31 4.94
CA SER A 14 8.24 12.61 4.07
C SER A 14 7.87 12.52 2.58
N PHE A 15 7.07 11.54 2.19
CA PHE A 15 6.62 11.39 0.80
C PHE A 15 5.68 12.52 0.38
N LEU A 16 4.80 12.95 1.28
CA LEU A 16 3.86 14.04 1.02
C LEU A 16 4.59 15.38 0.80
N GLU A 17 5.73 15.58 1.47
CA GLU A 17 6.62 16.74 1.27
C GLU A 17 7.48 16.61 0.01
N ALA A 18 8.22 15.49 -0.14
CA ALA A 18 9.18 15.29 -1.22
C ALA A 18 8.52 15.01 -2.58
N LYS A 19 7.25 14.55 -2.56
CA LYS A 19 6.49 14.06 -3.72
C LYS A 19 7.12 12.88 -4.46
N THR A 20 8.14 12.27 -3.87
CA THR A 20 8.82 11.07 -4.35
C THR A 20 9.20 10.17 -3.17
N LEU A 21 9.16 8.85 -3.37
CA LEU A 21 9.50 7.85 -2.37
C LEU A 21 10.20 6.65 -3.02
N ASP A 22 11.37 6.30 -2.51
CA ASP A 22 12.01 5.03 -2.84
C ASP A 22 11.41 3.91 -1.99
N ALA A 23 11.03 2.81 -2.63
CA ALA A 23 10.53 1.61 -1.97
C ALA A 23 11.11 0.37 -2.66
N ASP A 24 11.49 -0.62 -1.85
CA ASP A 24 12.13 -1.84 -2.36
C ASP A 24 11.12 -2.82 -2.97
N ILE A 25 9.97 -2.99 -2.29
CA ILE A 25 8.93 -3.93 -2.69
C ILE A 25 7.53 -3.32 -2.60
N LEU A 26 6.64 -3.79 -3.49
CA LEU A 26 5.20 -3.50 -3.46
C LEU A 26 4.39 -4.78 -3.61
N TYR A 27 3.33 -4.93 -2.84
CA TYR A 27 2.39 -6.04 -3.01
C TYR A 27 1.58 -5.85 -4.30
N ALA A 28 1.45 -6.92 -5.08
CA ALA A 28 0.88 -6.84 -6.42
C ALA A 28 0.28 -8.18 -6.86
N GLN A 29 -0.69 -8.12 -7.76
CA GLN A 29 -1.28 -9.31 -8.40
C GLN A 29 -0.30 -9.89 -9.43
N THR A 30 0.75 -10.56 -8.97
CA THR A 30 1.70 -11.23 -9.86
C THR A 30 1.06 -12.46 -10.52
N ALA A 31 1.72 -13.03 -11.53
CA ALA A 31 1.21 -14.23 -12.18
C ALA A 31 1.05 -15.41 -11.22
N LEU A 32 1.97 -15.57 -10.26
CA LEU A 32 1.88 -16.61 -9.24
C LEU A 32 0.73 -16.35 -8.26
N PHE A 33 0.57 -15.10 -7.80
CA PHE A 33 -0.57 -14.72 -6.95
C PHE A 33 -1.90 -15.03 -7.62
N GLN A 34 -2.04 -14.69 -8.91
CA GLN A 34 -3.26 -14.94 -9.68
C GLN A 34 -3.52 -16.44 -9.88
N GLU A 35 -2.48 -17.25 -10.08
CA GLU A 35 -2.62 -18.71 -10.20
C GLU A 35 -3.08 -19.33 -8.87
N GLU A 36 -2.50 -18.89 -7.75
CA GLU A 36 -2.87 -19.37 -6.41
C GLU A 36 -4.27 -18.92 -5.98
N ASN A 37 -4.75 -17.78 -6.49
CA ASN A 37 -6.05 -17.18 -6.17
C ASN A 37 -6.98 -17.13 -7.40
N HIS A 38 -6.90 -18.12 -8.29
CA HIS A 38 -7.64 -18.15 -9.56
C HIS A 38 -9.18 -18.22 -9.40
N ASP A 39 -9.65 -18.60 -8.22
CA ASP A 39 -11.07 -18.62 -7.88
C ASP A 39 -11.60 -17.25 -7.43
N CYS A 40 -10.69 -16.29 -7.14
CA CYS A 40 -11.03 -14.93 -6.74
C CYS A 40 -11.26 -14.03 -7.95
N ASP A 41 -12.19 -13.09 -7.83
CA ASP A 41 -12.30 -11.98 -8.77
C ASP A 41 -11.26 -10.87 -8.49
N GLU A 42 -11.28 -9.82 -9.32
CA GLU A 42 -10.34 -8.70 -9.20
C GLU A 42 -10.45 -7.95 -7.86
N GLU A 43 -11.67 -7.76 -7.36
CA GLU A 43 -11.93 -7.04 -6.11
C GLU A 43 -11.47 -7.88 -4.91
N GLU A 44 -11.73 -9.18 -4.93
CA GLU A 44 -11.27 -10.13 -3.90
C GLU A 44 -9.74 -10.20 -3.86
N MET A 45 -9.07 -10.25 -5.01
CA MET A 45 -7.59 -10.22 -5.07
C MET A 45 -7.01 -8.90 -4.56
N GLU A 46 -7.63 -7.77 -4.90
CA GLU A 46 -7.25 -6.46 -4.38
C GLU A 46 -7.41 -6.39 -2.86
N TYR A 47 -8.50 -6.94 -2.32
CA TYR A 47 -8.73 -7.04 -0.89
C TYR A 47 -7.65 -7.88 -0.20
N LEU A 48 -7.33 -9.08 -0.71
CA LEU A 48 -6.32 -9.95 -0.12
C LEU A 48 -4.95 -9.27 -0.03
N LEU A 49 -4.50 -8.61 -1.10
CA LEU A 49 -3.21 -7.91 -1.11
C LEU A 49 -3.20 -6.68 -0.22
N SER A 50 -4.29 -5.91 -0.20
CA SER A 50 -4.40 -4.74 0.66
C SER A 50 -4.48 -5.10 2.14
N ALA A 51 -5.16 -6.20 2.49
CA ALA A 51 -5.20 -6.75 3.84
C ALA A 51 -3.82 -7.24 4.28
N LEU A 52 -3.11 -7.98 3.42
CA LEU A 52 -1.74 -8.43 3.67
C LEU A 52 -0.79 -7.24 3.91
N ALA A 53 -0.89 -6.20 3.08
CA ALA A 53 -0.16 -4.95 3.29
C ALA A 53 -0.57 -4.27 4.60
N GLY A 54 -1.85 -4.27 4.94
CA GLY A 54 -2.40 -3.72 6.19
C GLY A 54 -1.79 -4.38 7.42
N GLU A 55 -1.68 -5.72 7.42
CA GLU A 55 -1.00 -6.47 8.48
C GLU A 55 0.46 -6.04 8.64
N LYS A 56 1.20 -5.87 7.54
CA LYS A 56 2.58 -5.36 7.59
C LYS A 56 2.65 -3.93 8.09
N ALA A 57 1.70 -3.10 7.70
CA ALA A 57 1.66 -1.71 8.10
C ALA A 57 1.41 -1.55 9.62
N LEU A 58 0.65 -2.46 10.23
CA LEU A 58 0.44 -2.49 11.68
C LEU A 58 1.73 -2.68 12.48
N ASP A 59 2.73 -3.35 11.91
CA ASP A 59 4.06 -3.52 12.52
C ASP A 59 4.93 -2.25 12.42
N LEU A 60 4.53 -1.28 11.59
CA LEU A 60 5.21 0.01 11.40
C LEU A 60 4.65 1.12 12.30
N CYS A 61 3.55 0.85 13.02
CA CYS A 61 2.92 1.79 13.93
C CYS A 61 3.80 2.12 15.14
N LEU A 62 3.85 3.39 15.54
CA LEU A 62 4.57 3.82 16.76
C LEU A 62 3.82 3.44 18.05
N THR A 63 2.49 3.34 17.97
CA THR A 63 1.61 3.04 19.10
C THR A 63 0.58 1.98 18.72
N GLN A 64 -0.01 1.31 19.71
CA GLN A 64 -1.07 0.33 19.43
C GLN A 64 -2.39 0.97 18.99
N SER A 65 -2.59 2.27 19.24
CA SER A 65 -3.76 3.02 18.83
C SER A 65 -3.65 3.60 17.41
N ALA A 66 -2.44 3.68 16.86
CA ALA A 66 -2.22 4.19 15.51
C ALA A 66 -2.61 3.13 14.45
N PRO A 67 -3.27 3.52 13.35
CA PRO A 67 -3.58 2.60 12.26
C PRO A 67 -2.33 2.22 11.49
N GLY A 68 -2.32 1.01 10.94
CA GLY A 68 -1.40 0.63 9.88
C GLY A 68 -1.78 1.38 8.60
N ILE A 69 -0.81 2.03 7.95
CA ILE A 69 -1.03 2.84 6.76
C ILE A 69 -0.56 2.08 5.52
N VAL A 70 -1.45 1.94 4.54
CA VAL A 70 -1.15 1.38 3.22
C VAL A 70 -1.50 2.42 2.15
N LEU A 71 -0.63 2.61 1.16
CA LEU A 71 -0.97 3.34 -0.06
C LEU A 71 -1.29 2.36 -1.18
N ALA A 72 -2.44 2.55 -1.83
CA ALA A 72 -2.69 1.96 -3.13
C ALA A 72 -2.07 2.85 -4.21
N LEU A 73 -1.27 2.24 -5.08
CA LEU A 73 -0.48 2.94 -6.10
C LEU A 73 -0.77 2.38 -7.49
N ASP A 74 -0.81 3.24 -8.49
CA ASP A 74 -0.78 2.84 -9.91
C ASP A 74 0.64 2.93 -10.46
N ILE A 75 1.30 1.78 -10.57
CA ILE A 75 2.69 1.64 -11.00
C ILE A 75 2.76 1.33 -12.48
N THR A 76 3.59 2.04 -13.23
CA THR A 76 3.72 1.79 -14.67
C THR A 76 4.60 0.57 -14.94
N PRO A 77 4.38 -0.17 -16.04
CA PRO A 77 5.17 -1.36 -16.35
C PRO A 77 6.69 -1.13 -16.38
N GLU A 78 7.13 0.07 -16.76
CA GLU A 78 8.55 0.43 -16.86
C GLU A 78 9.24 0.56 -15.50
N GLN A 79 8.47 0.76 -14.42
CA GLN A 79 8.98 0.84 -13.05
C GLN A 79 9.09 -0.53 -12.38
N ILE A 80 8.48 -1.57 -12.96
CA ILE A 80 8.46 -2.93 -12.39
C ILE A 80 9.81 -3.59 -12.65
N GLY A 81 10.43 -4.06 -11.57
CA GLY A 81 11.65 -4.88 -11.60
C GLY A 81 11.32 -6.36 -11.70
N GLU A 82 11.70 -7.11 -10.67
CA GLU A 82 11.44 -8.54 -10.53
C GLU A 82 10.07 -8.79 -9.90
N ALA A 83 9.40 -9.86 -10.33
CA ALA A 83 8.13 -10.31 -9.77
C ALA A 83 8.31 -11.61 -8.98
N PHE A 84 7.68 -11.67 -7.80
CA PHE A 84 7.70 -12.79 -6.87
C PHE A 84 6.28 -13.33 -6.66
N ALA A 85 6.05 -14.10 -5.58
CA ALA A 85 4.77 -14.74 -5.32
C ALA A 85 3.62 -13.73 -5.16
N ASP A 86 3.82 -12.69 -4.35
CA ASP A 86 2.78 -11.72 -3.95
C ASP A 86 3.25 -10.26 -4.04
N HIS A 87 4.47 -10.04 -4.54
CA HIS A 87 5.09 -8.72 -4.61
C HIS A 87 6.00 -8.56 -5.82
N ILE A 88 6.32 -7.31 -6.12
CA ILE A 88 7.29 -6.89 -7.13
C ILE A 88 8.37 -6.01 -6.49
N THR A 89 9.51 -5.90 -7.13
CA THR A 89 10.50 -4.85 -6.85
C THR A 89 10.33 -3.66 -7.80
N LEU A 90 10.90 -2.52 -7.43
CA LEU A 90 10.88 -1.30 -8.25
C LEU A 90 12.27 -0.95 -8.79
N THR A 91 12.29 -0.41 -10.01
CA THR A 91 13.51 0.09 -10.67
C THR A 91 13.67 1.60 -10.55
N SER A 92 12.66 2.30 -10.04
CA SER A 92 12.66 3.77 -9.86
C SER A 92 11.72 4.19 -8.75
N ALA A 93 11.90 5.43 -8.28
CA ALA A 93 11.09 6.01 -7.22
C ALA A 93 9.61 6.15 -7.60
N ILE A 94 8.74 6.04 -6.61
CA ILE A 94 7.30 6.26 -6.70
C ILE A 94 7.05 7.77 -6.67
N LEU A 95 6.18 8.27 -7.55
CA LEU A 95 5.74 9.66 -7.57
C LEU A 95 4.41 9.80 -6.82
N TRP A 96 4.20 10.94 -6.15
CA TRP A 96 2.96 11.20 -5.41
C TRP A 96 1.70 11.10 -6.29
N GLN A 97 1.81 11.45 -7.58
CA GLN A 97 0.71 11.36 -8.54
C GLN A 97 0.24 9.92 -8.80
N GLN A 98 1.03 8.91 -8.41
CA GLN A 98 0.68 7.50 -8.55
C GLN A 98 -0.17 6.99 -7.39
N VAL A 99 -0.27 7.75 -6.29
CA VAL A 99 -1.13 7.41 -5.16
C VAL A 99 -2.59 7.51 -5.58
N GLN A 100 -3.33 6.40 -5.46
CA GLN A 100 -4.77 6.34 -5.76
C GLN A 100 -5.60 6.58 -4.49
N CYS A 101 -5.21 5.96 -3.38
CA CYS A 101 -5.86 6.13 -2.08
C CYS A 101 -4.96 5.66 -0.94
N ALA A 102 -5.34 6.01 0.29
CA ALA A 102 -4.82 5.38 1.50
C ALA A 102 -5.86 4.39 2.06
N LEU A 103 -5.35 3.30 2.63
CA LEU A 103 -6.11 2.29 3.35
C LEU A 103 -5.53 2.19 4.76
N LEU A 104 -6.39 2.28 5.77
CA LEU A 104 -5.99 2.18 7.17
C LEU A 104 -6.45 0.86 7.77
N ALA A 105 -5.52 0.12 8.34
CA ALA A 105 -5.78 -1.11 9.09
C ALA A 105 -5.80 -0.80 10.60
N TYR A 106 -6.83 -1.24 11.30
CA TYR A 106 -6.94 -1.12 12.76
C TYR A 106 -6.80 -2.49 13.43
N ARG A 107 -6.12 -2.53 14.58
CA ARG A 107 -5.91 -3.79 15.30
C ARG A 107 -7.24 -4.37 15.79
N GLY A 108 -7.56 -5.58 15.33
CA GLY A 108 -8.80 -6.27 15.70
C GLY A 108 -10.00 -5.89 14.83
N GLU A 109 -9.80 -5.07 13.80
CA GLU A 109 -10.79 -4.84 12.75
C GLU A 109 -10.40 -5.63 11.50
N GLU A 110 -11.40 -6.18 10.80
CA GLU A 110 -11.20 -6.94 9.57
C GLU A 110 -11.21 -6.03 8.34
N GLU A 111 -11.96 -4.93 8.39
CA GLU A 111 -12.11 -4.00 7.27
C GLU A 111 -11.06 -2.90 7.28
N LEU A 112 -10.67 -2.44 6.08
CA LEU A 112 -9.77 -1.31 5.90
C LEU A 112 -10.58 -0.02 5.69
N ALA A 113 -10.22 1.04 6.41
CA ALA A 113 -10.81 2.35 6.18
C ALA A 113 -10.15 3.03 4.98
N TRP A 114 -10.95 3.42 3.98
CA TRP A 114 -10.50 4.02 2.73
C TRP A 114 -10.52 5.55 2.78
N PHE A 115 -9.47 6.19 2.26
CA PHE A 115 -9.35 7.64 2.14
C PHE A 115 -8.82 8.02 0.75
N ALA A 116 -9.45 8.98 0.09
CA ALA A 116 -8.98 9.51 -1.20
C ALA A 116 -7.60 10.19 -1.06
N GLN A 117 -6.86 10.29 -2.16
CA GLN A 117 -5.54 10.92 -2.18
C GLN A 117 -5.56 12.36 -1.58
N GLU A 118 -6.62 13.14 -1.84
CA GLU A 118 -6.78 14.51 -1.36
C GLU A 118 -7.09 14.59 0.15
N GLU A 119 -7.61 13.51 0.74
CA GLU A 119 -7.95 13.43 2.16
C GLU A 119 -6.73 13.08 3.02
N ILE A 120 -5.71 12.43 2.43
CA ILE A 120 -4.49 12.00 3.15
C ILE A 120 -3.84 13.16 3.91
N GLN A 121 -3.66 14.31 3.25
CA GLN A 121 -3.01 15.45 3.90
C GLN A 121 -3.84 16.02 5.05
N GLN A 122 -5.17 15.92 4.97
CA GLN A 122 -6.08 16.47 5.97
C GLN A 122 -6.06 15.62 7.26
N HIS A 123 -5.99 14.30 7.10
CA HIS A 123 -6.04 13.34 8.20
C HIS A 123 -4.67 12.87 8.69
N LEU A 124 -3.56 13.23 8.03
CA LEU A 124 -2.21 12.75 8.36
C LEU A 124 -1.85 12.93 9.85
N ASN A 125 -2.30 14.01 10.50
CA ASN A 125 -2.00 14.25 11.92
C ASN A 125 -2.76 13.33 12.87
N GLU A 126 -3.87 12.74 12.43
CA GLU A 126 -4.73 11.84 13.21
C GLU A 126 -4.19 10.40 13.21
N TRP A 127 -3.29 10.06 12.27
CA TRP A 127 -2.75 8.71 12.07
C TRP A 127 -1.42 8.45 12.79
N LYS A 128 -1.13 9.20 13.86
CA LYS A 128 0.14 9.14 14.61
C LYS A 128 0.13 8.14 15.77
#